data_AF-A0A511Y711-F1
#
_entry.id   AF-A0A511Y711-F1
#
_cell.length_a   1.000
_cell.length_b   1.000
_cell.length_c   1.000
_cell.angle_alpha   90.00
_cell.angle_beta   90.00
_cell.angle_gamma   90.00
#
_symmetry.space_group_name_H-M   'P 1'
#
loop_
_entity.id
_entity.type
_entity.pdbx_description
1 polymer ?
#
loop_
_entity_poly.entity_id
_entity_poly.type
_entity_poly.pdbx_seq_one_letter_code
_entity_poly.pdbx_strand_id
1 'polypeptide(L)'
;MALLNSSLMYSQSGNIGINTSDPGSKLTVNGSFAATYKTTGASGPVDANDYYIAYTGNSNGTLTLPAAVSGSGNFIGRTYHFKNTGTATLSIAASGTELIDNQSGAGVASVSVPPGYYAFFISKGTVTDTTWELILLSSSSSLPAAASTYAFSTISTTTRQSLPATASGPFINAEINYPQGTVINTGNVMNTANGRFTAATSGYYMFYGSTQFDNGALAGAPNFAWAILYLVKNFSTTPNNILVQSYQSSPGILVGTNVSCITYLNAGETVSMASAAAVTSGTTYQVVVSSFYGYKIAN
;
A
#
# COMPACT_ATOMS: atom_id res chain seq x y z
N MET A 1 -18.17 -75.31 -14.17
CA MET A 1 -17.44 -74.65 -15.27
C MET A 1 -17.60 -73.15 -15.09
N ALA A 2 -16.56 -72.44 -14.66
CA ALA A 2 -16.59 -70.98 -14.56
C ALA A 2 -15.48 -70.44 -15.44
N LEU A 3 -15.87 -69.86 -16.58
CA LEU A 3 -14.99 -69.03 -17.39
C LEU A 3 -15.22 -67.59 -16.96
N LEU A 4 -14.32 -67.06 -16.11
CA LEU A 4 -14.21 -65.63 -15.87
C LEU A 4 -13.64 -65.00 -17.15
N ASN A 5 -14.47 -64.26 -17.89
CA ASN A 5 -14.01 -63.35 -18.92
C ASN A 5 -13.61 -62.02 -18.27
N SER A 6 -12.31 -61.80 -18.10
CA SER A 6 -11.74 -60.49 -17.80
C SER A 6 -11.39 -59.81 -19.12
N SER A 7 -12.15 -58.79 -19.52
CA SER A 7 -11.80 -57.89 -20.62
C SER A 7 -10.68 -56.94 -20.19
N LEU A 8 -9.57 -56.97 -20.93
CA LEU A 8 -8.51 -55.96 -20.87
C LEU A 8 -8.92 -54.78 -21.76
N MET A 9 -9.14 -53.60 -21.17
CA MET A 9 -9.25 -52.35 -21.91
C MET A 9 -7.99 -51.50 -21.69
N TYR A 10 -7.40 -51.06 -22.79
CA TYR A 10 -6.16 -50.30 -22.86
C TYR A 10 -6.29 -48.95 -22.13
N SER A 11 -5.38 -48.69 -21.18
CA SER A 11 -5.05 -47.32 -20.77
C SER A 11 -4.54 -46.58 -22.00
N GLN A 12 -5.18 -45.47 -22.36
CA GLN A 12 -4.63 -44.55 -23.34
C GLN A 12 -3.26 -44.11 -22.83
N SER A 13 -2.28 -43.99 -23.74
CA SER A 13 -0.89 -43.61 -23.44
C SER A 13 -0.78 -42.10 -23.10
N GLY A 14 -1.54 -41.64 -22.11
CA GLY A 14 -1.56 -40.27 -21.58
C GLY A 14 -2.66 -40.07 -20.52
N ASN A 15 -2.45 -39.14 -19.57
CA ASN A 15 -3.15 -39.18 -18.28
C ASN A 15 -4.56 -38.55 -18.29
N ILE A 16 -5.59 -39.24 -17.79
CA ILE A 16 -6.69 -38.64 -17.02
C ILE A 16 -7.10 -39.62 -15.93
N GLY A 17 -6.92 -39.25 -14.66
CA GLY A 17 -7.33 -40.07 -13.52
C GLY A 17 -8.21 -39.29 -12.57
N ILE A 18 -9.45 -39.75 -12.38
CA ILE A 18 -10.31 -39.30 -11.28
C ILE A 18 -10.59 -40.53 -10.39
N ASN A 19 -9.91 -40.55 -9.23
CA ASN A 19 -9.85 -41.58 -8.19
C ASN A 19 -9.00 -42.85 -8.50
N THR A 20 -7.83 -42.71 -9.15
CA THR A 20 -6.89 -43.82 -9.45
C THR A 20 -5.40 -43.44 -9.35
N SER A 21 -4.56 -44.48 -9.22
CA SER A 21 -3.15 -44.56 -8.83
C SER A 21 -2.15 -44.54 -10.01
N ASP A 22 -2.13 -43.42 -10.76
CA ASP A 22 -0.89 -42.77 -11.27
C ASP A 22 -1.14 -41.75 -12.43
N PRO A 23 -1.97 -40.69 -12.24
CA PRO A 23 -2.07 -39.63 -13.25
C PRO A 23 -1.03 -38.50 -13.04
N GLY A 24 -0.09 -38.35 -13.97
CA GLY A 24 0.83 -37.19 -14.07
C GLY A 24 0.28 -36.00 -14.88
N SER A 25 -1.06 -35.84 -14.91
CA SER A 25 -1.91 -34.88 -15.66
C SER A 25 -1.95 -34.97 -17.20
N LYS A 26 -3.16 -35.01 -17.81
CA LYS A 26 -3.59 -34.40 -19.09
C LYS A 26 -5.12 -34.57 -19.26
N LEU A 27 -5.90 -34.06 -18.29
CA LEU A 27 -7.33 -33.80 -18.47
C LEU A 27 -7.50 -32.77 -19.59
N THR A 28 -7.97 -33.23 -20.76
CA THR A 28 -8.29 -32.34 -21.88
C THR A 28 -9.81 -32.21 -21.99
N VAL A 29 -10.32 -31.02 -21.70
CA VAL A 29 -11.70 -30.63 -22.02
C VAL A 29 -11.62 -29.73 -23.25
N ASN A 30 -11.95 -30.27 -24.43
CA ASN A 30 -12.03 -29.47 -25.66
C ASN A 30 -13.42 -28.84 -25.79
N GLY A 31 -13.73 -27.92 -24.87
CA GLY A 31 -15.05 -27.31 -24.71
C GLY A 31 -15.20 -26.63 -23.36
N SER A 32 -16.43 -26.27 -23.01
CA SER A 32 -16.72 -25.69 -21.69
C SER A 32 -16.70 -26.76 -20.60
N PHE A 33 -16.21 -26.40 -19.42
CA PHE A 33 -16.32 -27.19 -18.19
C PHE A 33 -17.39 -26.54 -17.31
N ALA A 34 -18.40 -27.32 -16.92
CA ALA A 34 -19.43 -26.89 -15.98
C ALA A 34 -19.14 -27.49 -14.60
N ALA A 35 -19.14 -26.62 -13.59
CA ALA A 35 -19.05 -26.99 -12.19
C ALA A 35 -20.14 -26.23 -11.41
N THR A 36 -20.34 -26.60 -10.15
CA THR A 36 -21.38 -26.01 -9.30
C THR A 36 -21.21 -24.50 -9.21
N TYR A 37 -22.24 -23.76 -9.59
CA TYR A 37 -22.38 -22.32 -9.34
C TYR A 37 -23.51 -22.11 -8.34
N LYS A 38 -23.18 -21.56 -7.18
CA LYS A 38 -24.10 -21.30 -6.07
C LYS A 38 -24.15 -19.81 -5.77
N THR A 39 -25.32 -19.31 -5.42
CA THR A 39 -25.50 -17.96 -4.88
C THR A 39 -25.95 -18.06 -3.42
N THR A 40 -25.47 -17.16 -2.56
CA THR A 40 -25.96 -17.07 -1.18
C THR A 40 -25.82 -15.64 -0.65
N GLY A 41 -26.83 -15.18 0.09
CA GLY A 41 -26.77 -13.93 0.85
C GLY A 41 -26.51 -14.13 2.34
N ALA A 42 -26.39 -15.38 2.80
CA ALA A 42 -26.28 -15.75 4.20
C ALA A 42 -24.93 -16.40 4.51
N SER A 43 -24.52 -16.27 5.78
CA SER A 43 -23.40 -17.03 6.36
C SER A 43 -23.72 -18.52 6.41
N GLY A 44 -22.69 -19.36 6.38
CA GLY A 44 -22.87 -20.82 6.50
C GLY A 44 -21.62 -21.63 6.12
N PRO A 45 -21.70 -22.96 6.19
CA PRO A 45 -20.64 -23.84 5.74
C PRO A 45 -20.56 -23.89 4.22
N VAL A 46 -19.35 -24.07 3.70
CA VAL A 46 -19.06 -24.43 2.31
C VAL A 46 -19.14 -25.95 2.19
N ASP A 47 -19.91 -26.44 1.21
CA ASP A 47 -20.16 -27.87 1.04
C ASP A 47 -19.07 -28.55 0.19
N ALA A 48 -18.96 -29.88 0.32
CA ALA A 48 -18.06 -30.68 -0.51
C ALA A 48 -18.38 -30.62 -2.02
N ASN A 49 -19.63 -30.30 -2.38
CA ASN A 49 -20.08 -30.18 -3.77
C ASN A 49 -20.09 -28.74 -4.31
N ASP A 50 -19.75 -27.76 -3.47
CA ASP A 50 -19.61 -26.38 -3.92
C ASP A 50 -18.33 -26.26 -4.79
N TYR A 51 -18.33 -25.31 -5.72
CA TYR A 51 -17.14 -25.01 -6.52
C TYR A 51 -16.98 -23.50 -6.68
N TYR A 52 -18.01 -22.84 -7.20
CA TYR A 52 -18.10 -21.39 -7.28
C TYR A 52 -19.26 -20.88 -6.45
N ILE A 53 -18.99 -19.93 -5.54
CA ILE A 53 -19.99 -19.29 -4.69
C ILE A 53 -19.98 -17.77 -4.92
N ALA A 54 -21.09 -17.24 -5.41
CA ALA A 54 -21.33 -15.80 -5.45
C ALA A 54 -22.08 -15.36 -4.18
N TYR A 55 -21.39 -14.59 -3.33
CA TYR A 55 -22.01 -13.98 -2.15
C TYR A 55 -22.72 -12.68 -2.54
N THR A 56 -24.02 -12.63 -2.33
CA THR A 56 -24.90 -11.51 -2.73
C THR A 56 -25.41 -10.70 -1.53
N GLY A 57 -24.88 -10.96 -0.33
CA GLY A 57 -25.41 -10.40 0.91
C GLY A 57 -25.20 -8.88 1.06
N ASN A 58 -26.15 -8.25 1.74
CA ASN A 58 -26.18 -6.82 2.05
C ASN A 58 -25.64 -6.52 3.46
N SER A 59 -25.39 -7.56 4.26
CA SER A 59 -24.76 -7.53 5.57
C SER A 59 -23.45 -8.31 5.56
N ASN A 60 -22.58 -8.03 6.52
CA ASN A 60 -21.35 -8.80 6.65
C ASN A 60 -21.71 -10.28 6.88
N GLY A 61 -21.04 -11.18 6.16
CA GLY A 61 -21.30 -12.62 6.22
C GLY A 61 -20.03 -13.43 6.30
N THR A 62 -20.17 -14.68 6.72
CA THR A 62 -19.05 -15.61 6.87
C THR A 62 -19.37 -16.93 6.20
N LEU A 63 -18.54 -17.34 5.24
CA LEU A 63 -18.55 -18.70 4.69
C LEU A 63 -17.39 -19.48 5.29
N THR A 64 -17.70 -20.62 5.92
CA THR A 64 -16.70 -21.43 6.62
C THR A 64 -16.26 -22.58 5.73
N LEU A 65 -14.96 -22.65 5.44
CA LEU A 65 -14.35 -23.73 4.67
C LEU A 65 -14.51 -25.08 5.39
N PRO A 66 -14.55 -26.20 4.67
CA PRO A 66 -14.60 -27.52 5.29
C PRO A 66 -13.42 -27.76 6.23
N ALA A 67 -13.68 -28.41 7.36
CA ALA A 67 -12.64 -28.89 8.27
C ALA A 67 -11.75 -29.92 7.59
N ALA A 68 -10.45 -29.86 7.85
CA ALA A 68 -9.48 -30.81 7.33
C ALA A 68 -9.77 -32.24 7.83
N VAL A 69 -9.62 -33.22 6.94
CA VAL A 69 -9.86 -34.63 7.22
C VAL A 69 -8.55 -35.40 7.09
N SER A 70 -8.21 -36.22 8.08
CA SER A 70 -7.05 -37.13 8.02
C SER A 70 -7.42 -38.46 7.36
N GLY A 71 -6.46 -39.09 6.67
CA GLY A 71 -6.64 -40.42 6.09
C GLY A 71 -7.62 -40.45 4.90
N SER A 72 -8.44 -41.50 4.84
CA SER A 72 -9.40 -41.67 3.74
C SER A 72 -10.42 -40.53 3.72
N GLY A 73 -10.59 -39.89 2.56
CA GLY A 73 -11.45 -38.71 2.43
C GLY A 73 -10.74 -37.38 2.62
N ASN A 74 -9.42 -37.37 2.87
CA ASN A 74 -8.62 -36.15 2.74
C ASN A 74 -8.78 -35.56 1.33
N PHE A 75 -8.97 -34.25 1.26
CA PHE A 75 -9.31 -33.54 0.04
C PHE A 75 -8.23 -32.55 -0.39
N ILE A 76 -6.96 -32.93 -0.20
CA ILE A 76 -5.81 -32.19 -0.72
C ILE A 76 -6.03 -31.77 -2.18
N GLY A 77 -5.74 -30.50 -2.47
CA GLY A 77 -5.92 -29.93 -3.80
C GLY A 77 -7.36 -29.56 -4.15
N ARG A 78 -8.37 -29.82 -3.30
CA ARG A 78 -9.73 -29.31 -3.52
C ARG A 78 -9.70 -27.80 -3.51
N THR A 79 -10.36 -27.21 -4.50
CA THR A 79 -10.42 -25.76 -4.65
C THR A 79 -11.83 -25.20 -4.48
N TYR A 80 -11.89 -23.94 -4.04
CA TYR A 80 -13.12 -23.16 -3.97
C TYR A 80 -12.90 -21.75 -4.49
N HIS A 81 -13.93 -21.25 -5.18
CA HIS A 81 -13.96 -19.94 -5.80
C HIS A 81 -15.08 -19.11 -5.15
N PHE A 82 -14.74 -17.91 -4.67
CA PHE A 82 -15.70 -17.01 -4.04
C PHE A 82 -15.70 -15.69 -4.78
N LYS A 83 -16.88 -15.17 -5.12
CA LYS A 83 -17.04 -13.80 -5.62
C LYS A 83 -18.01 -13.06 -4.73
N ASN A 84 -17.60 -11.93 -4.19
CA ASN A 84 -18.51 -11.05 -3.50
C ASN A 84 -19.14 -10.08 -4.52
N THR A 85 -20.40 -10.35 -4.87
CA THR A 85 -21.24 -9.51 -5.73
C THR A 85 -22.23 -8.66 -4.93
N GLY A 86 -22.27 -8.83 -3.61
CA GLY A 86 -23.08 -8.05 -2.68
C GLY A 86 -22.45 -6.70 -2.33
N THR A 87 -23.02 -6.04 -1.32
CA THR A 87 -22.63 -4.70 -0.88
C THR A 87 -21.89 -4.68 0.46
N ALA A 88 -21.80 -5.82 1.14
CA ALA A 88 -21.14 -5.95 2.44
C ALA A 88 -19.94 -6.90 2.38
N THR A 89 -19.09 -6.87 3.41
CA THR A 89 -17.86 -7.67 3.42
C THR A 89 -18.19 -9.14 3.67
N LEU A 90 -17.66 -10.02 2.82
CA LEU A 90 -17.67 -11.46 3.04
C LEU A 90 -16.38 -11.87 3.74
N SER A 91 -16.46 -12.71 4.77
CA SER A 91 -15.31 -13.37 5.39
C SER A 91 -15.30 -14.84 4.99
N ILE A 92 -14.17 -15.32 4.49
CA ILE A 92 -13.94 -16.76 4.29
C ILE A 92 -13.13 -17.26 5.48
N ALA A 93 -13.74 -18.09 6.31
CA ALA A 93 -13.13 -18.57 7.55
C ALA A 93 -12.64 -20.01 7.41
N ALA A 94 -11.52 -20.34 8.05
CA ALA A 94 -11.15 -21.72 8.32
C ALA A 94 -12.10 -22.33 9.36
N SER A 95 -12.20 -23.66 9.39
CA SER A 95 -13.04 -24.34 10.38
C SER A 95 -12.36 -24.40 11.74
N GLY A 96 -13.10 -24.07 12.82
CA GLY A 96 -12.61 -24.21 14.18
C GLY A 96 -11.32 -23.42 14.45
N THR A 97 -10.25 -24.12 14.83
CA THR A 97 -8.92 -23.53 15.13
C THR A 97 -7.93 -23.66 13.98
N GLU A 98 -8.36 -24.17 12.83
CA GLU A 98 -7.53 -24.25 11.64
C GLU A 98 -7.19 -22.84 11.11
N LEU A 99 -6.11 -22.74 10.32
CA LEU A 99 -5.65 -21.49 9.74
C LEU A 99 -5.57 -21.55 8.21
N ILE A 100 -5.60 -20.38 7.60
CA ILE A 100 -5.36 -20.12 6.18
C ILE A 100 -3.96 -19.54 6.03
N ASP A 101 -3.18 -20.14 5.16
CA ASP A 101 -1.94 -19.57 4.65
C ASP A 101 -2.27 -18.46 3.64
N ASN A 102 -1.97 -17.20 3.97
CA ASN A 102 -2.30 -16.03 3.14
C ASN A 102 -1.11 -15.08 2.88
N GLN A 103 0.04 -15.33 3.50
CA GLN A 103 1.27 -14.53 3.38
C GLN A 103 2.44 -15.27 4.07
N SER A 104 3.65 -14.73 4.03
CA SER A 104 4.74 -15.24 4.86
C SER A 104 4.46 -15.03 6.36
N GLY A 105 4.58 -16.10 7.14
CA GLY A 105 4.43 -16.07 8.60
C GLY A 105 3.35 -17.01 9.14
N ALA A 106 2.76 -16.65 10.28
CA ALA A 106 1.67 -17.41 10.87
C ALA A 106 0.38 -17.25 10.03
N GLY A 107 -0.39 -18.33 9.88
CA GLY A 107 -1.65 -18.32 9.16
C GLY A 107 -2.74 -17.50 9.89
N VAL A 108 -3.82 -17.20 9.17
CA VAL A 108 -4.96 -16.41 9.65
C VAL A 108 -6.23 -17.26 9.77
N ALA A 109 -7.09 -16.96 10.73
CA ALA A 109 -8.36 -17.69 10.90
C ALA A 109 -9.40 -17.38 9.81
N SER A 110 -9.29 -16.21 9.15
CA SER A 110 -10.20 -15.83 8.06
C SER A 110 -9.57 -14.81 7.11
N VAL A 111 -10.10 -14.74 5.90
CA VAL A 111 -9.75 -13.77 4.86
C VAL A 111 -10.97 -12.95 4.50
N SER A 112 -10.84 -11.62 4.54
CA SER A 112 -11.89 -10.70 4.10
C SER A 112 -11.91 -10.56 2.58
N VAL A 113 -13.09 -10.67 1.99
CA VAL A 113 -13.41 -10.48 0.57
C VAL A 113 -14.38 -9.30 0.47
N PRO A 114 -13.88 -8.07 0.25
CA PRO A 114 -14.72 -6.88 0.11
C PRO A 114 -15.70 -6.97 -1.07
N PRO A 115 -16.75 -6.12 -1.11
CA PRO A 115 -17.62 -6.00 -2.28
C PRO A 115 -16.83 -5.86 -3.58
N GLY A 116 -17.16 -6.66 -4.60
CA GLY A 116 -16.48 -6.68 -5.89
C GLY A 116 -15.21 -7.54 -5.96
N TYR A 117 -14.73 -8.07 -4.83
CA TYR A 117 -13.55 -8.94 -4.80
C TYR A 117 -13.90 -10.40 -5.08
N TYR A 118 -12.89 -11.14 -5.53
CA TYR A 118 -12.86 -12.55 -5.82
C TYR A 118 -11.74 -13.20 -5.00
N ALA A 119 -12.00 -14.36 -4.42
CA ALA A 119 -11.02 -15.14 -3.67
C ALA A 119 -10.99 -16.60 -4.16
N PHE A 120 -9.78 -17.17 -4.25
CA PHE A 120 -9.53 -18.53 -4.69
C PHE A 120 -8.69 -19.26 -3.64
N PHE A 121 -9.18 -20.41 -3.19
CA PHE A 121 -8.54 -21.20 -2.15
C PHE A 121 -8.28 -22.62 -2.62
N ILE A 122 -7.26 -23.25 -2.04
CA ILE A 122 -6.95 -24.66 -2.21
C ILE A 122 -6.69 -25.32 -0.84
N SER A 123 -7.12 -26.57 -0.68
CA SER A 123 -6.80 -27.37 0.50
C SER A 123 -5.36 -27.86 0.42
N LYS A 124 -4.58 -27.66 1.49
CA LYS A 124 -3.20 -28.13 1.61
C LYS A 124 -3.12 -29.62 1.95
N GLY A 125 -4.23 -30.24 2.34
CA GLY A 125 -4.28 -31.64 2.80
C GLY A 125 -3.66 -31.89 4.18
N THR A 126 -3.10 -30.86 4.81
CA THR A 126 -2.63 -30.87 6.20
C THR A 126 -3.83 -30.79 7.16
N VAL A 127 -3.63 -31.29 8.38
CA VAL A 127 -4.66 -31.31 9.44
C VAL A 127 -4.26 -30.51 10.69
N THR A 128 -3.10 -29.86 10.66
CA THR A 128 -2.59 -28.97 11.70
C THR A 128 -2.11 -27.67 11.06
N ASP A 129 -2.02 -26.61 11.87
CA ASP A 129 -1.61 -25.27 11.48
C ASP A 129 -2.47 -24.71 10.33
N THR A 130 -1.84 -24.44 9.19
CA THR A 130 -2.54 -24.03 7.98
C THR A 130 -3.09 -25.24 7.24
N THR A 131 -4.40 -25.31 7.06
CA THR A 131 -5.09 -26.39 6.32
C THR A 131 -5.55 -25.94 4.93
N TRP A 132 -5.69 -24.63 4.75
CA TRP A 132 -6.07 -23.97 3.51
C TRP A 132 -4.99 -22.96 3.07
N GLU A 133 -4.92 -22.72 1.77
CA GLU A 133 -4.06 -21.69 1.18
C GLU A 133 -4.90 -20.75 0.31
N LEU A 134 -4.70 -19.44 0.50
CA LEU A 134 -5.25 -18.40 -0.37
C LEU A 134 -4.35 -18.26 -1.60
N ILE A 135 -4.86 -18.63 -2.76
CA ILE A 135 -4.12 -18.55 -4.03
C ILE A 135 -4.24 -17.18 -4.67
N LEU A 136 -5.43 -16.59 -4.64
CA LEU A 136 -5.66 -15.28 -5.25
C LEU A 136 -6.75 -14.55 -4.48
N LEU A 137 -6.49 -13.30 -4.14
CA LEU A 137 -7.49 -12.31 -3.76
C LEU A 137 -7.37 -11.12 -4.71
N SER A 138 -8.40 -10.88 -5.52
CA SER A 138 -8.34 -9.85 -6.55
C SER A 138 -9.70 -9.19 -6.76
N SER A 139 -9.71 -8.03 -7.40
CA SER A 139 -10.93 -7.39 -7.87
C SER A 139 -10.83 -7.16 -9.37
N SER A 140 -11.96 -7.24 -10.08
CA SER A 140 -12.01 -7.01 -11.53
C SER A 140 -12.00 -5.53 -11.91
N SER A 141 -12.09 -4.63 -10.93
CA SER A 141 -12.30 -3.19 -11.13
C SER A 141 -11.34 -2.31 -10.34
N SER A 142 -10.42 -2.88 -9.57
CA SER A 142 -9.42 -2.10 -8.83
C SER A 142 -8.11 -2.88 -8.64
N LEU A 143 -6.99 -2.16 -8.83
CA LEU A 143 -5.70 -2.59 -8.30
C LEU A 143 -5.73 -2.36 -6.78
N PRO A 144 -5.15 -3.26 -5.95
CA PRO A 144 -4.98 -2.97 -4.54
C PRO A 144 -4.18 -1.66 -4.41
N ALA A 145 -4.61 -0.78 -3.49
CA ALA A 145 -3.92 0.48 -3.25
C ALA A 145 -2.44 0.20 -2.95
N ALA A 146 -1.53 0.92 -3.61
CA ALA A 146 -0.14 0.95 -3.17
C ALA A 146 -0.14 1.42 -1.72
N ALA A 147 0.20 0.53 -0.78
CA ALA A 147 0.22 0.85 0.64
C ALA A 147 1.42 1.76 0.92
N SER A 148 1.25 3.06 0.70
CA SER A 148 2.24 4.07 1.07
C SER A 148 2.45 4.03 2.58
N THR A 149 3.62 3.58 3.02
CA THR A 149 3.93 3.52 4.46
C THR A 149 4.38 4.90 4.92
N TYR A 150 3.91 5.35 6.09
CA TYR A 150 4.30 6.64 6.69
C TYR A 150 3.99 7.87 5.82
N ALA A 151 2.85 7.87 5.13
CA ALA A 151 2.43 9.04 4.36
C ALA A 151 2.11 10.23 5.27
N PHE A 152 2.62 11.41 4.90
CA PHE A 152 2.26 12.68 5.49
C PHE A 152 1.98 13.74 4.42
N SER A 153 1.15 14.72 4.76
CA SER A 153 0.91 15.91 3.95
C SER A 153 0.51 17.06 4.87
N THR A 154 1.23 18.17 4.81
CA THR A 154 0.94 19.38 5.57
C THR A 154 -0.28 20.10 4.99
N ILE A 155 -1.05 20.79 5.83
CA ILE A 155 -1.99 21.80 5.33
C ILE A 155 -1.18 22.98 4.79
N SER A 156 -1.55 23.48 3.61
CA SER A 156 -0.85 24.63 3.00
C SER A 156 -0.87 25.84 3.94
N THR A 157 0.27 26.48 4.11
CA THR A 157 0.37 27.60 5.04
C THR A 157 -0.44 28.80 4.54
N THR A 158 -1.34 29.29 5.38
CA THR A 158 -2.12 30.52 5.11
C THR A 158 -1.50 31.76 5.76
N THR A 159 -0.50 31.57 6.61
CA THR A 159 0.22 32.64 7.31
C THR A 159 1.60 32.81 6.69
N ARG A 160 2.00 34.06 6.42
CA ARG A 160 3.34 34.40 5.93
C ARG A 160 4.37 34.13 7.02
N GLN A 161 5.48 33.50 6.65
CA GLN A 161 6.63 33.29 7.53
C GLN A 161 7.73 34.26 7.13
N SER A 162 8.10 35.16 8.05
CA SER A 162 9.22 36.08 7.87
C SER A 162 10.51 35.38 8.29
N LEU A 163 11.44 35.24 7.35
CA LEU A 163 12.71 34.53 7.51
C LEU A 163 13.89 35.50 7.29
N PRO A 164 15.03 35.29 7.97
CA PRO A 164 16.18 36.18 7.85
C PRO A 164 16.78 36.11 6.44
N ALA A 165 16.96 37.27 5.80
CA ALA A 165 17.59 37.35 4.49
C ALA A 165 19.13 37.29 4.61
N THR A 166 19.76 36.70 3.60
CA THR A 166 21.21 36.66 3.47
C THR A 166 21.72 38.03 2.99
N ALA A 167 22.46 38.73 3.84
CA ALA A 167 23.03 40.04 3.51
C ALA A 167 24.42 39.92 2.85
N SER A 168 25.29 39.09 3.41
CA SER A 168 26.63 38.76 2.90
C SER A 168 27.15 37.50 3.61
N GLY A 169 28.13 36.81 3.02
CA GLY A 169 28.70 35.58 3.59
C GLY A 169 27.90 34.31 3.25
N PRO A 170 28.02 33.23 4.06
CA PRO A 170 27.30 31.98 3.84
C PRO A 170 25.78 32.17 3.80
N PHE A 171 25.08 31.33 3.04
CA PHE A 171 23.62 31.41 2.94
C PHE A 171 22.98 31.13 4.30
N ILE A 172 22.06 32.02 4.68
CA ILE A 172 21.26 31.86 5.89
C ILE A 172 20.04 31.02 5.54
N ASN A 173 20.09 29.75 5.91
CA ASN A 173 18.98 28.81 5.69
C ASN A 173 18.02 28.83 6.88
N ALA A 174 16.71 28.81 6.61
CA ALA A 174 15.68 28.68 7.62
C ALA A 174 14.65 27.61 7.25
N GLU A 175 14.28 26.77 8.22
CA GLU A 175 13.19 25.79 8.07
C GLU A 175 11.84 26.46 7.91
N ILE A 176 10.99 25.86 7.08
CA ILE A 176 9.61 26.29 6.89
C ILE A 176 8.72 25.44 7.78
N ASN A 177 7.92 26.09 8.62
CA ASN A 177 7.00 25.43 9.55
C ASN A 177 5.58 25.35 8.97
N TYR A 178 4.71 24.53 9.57
CA TYR A 178 3.35 24.28 9.07
C TYR A 178 2.32 24.42 10.19
N PRO A 179 2.14 25.63 10.78
CA PRO A 179 1.30 25.81 11.96
C PRO A 179 -0.17 25.44 11.73
N GLN A 180 -0.62 25.36 10.48
CA GLN A 180 -1.96 24.92 10.10
C GLN A 180 -2.20 23.42 10.29
N GLY A 181 -1.17 22.61 10.54
CA GLY A 181 -1.30 21.18 10.79
C GLY A 181 -1.07 20.31 9.55
N THR A 182 -1.65 19.11 9.56
CA THR A 182 -1.49 18.09 8.51
C THR A 182 -2.84 17.57 8.04
N VAL A 183 -2.97 17.30 6.74
CA VAL A 183 -4.10 16.56 6.16
C VAL A 183 -3.98 15.08 6.55
N ILE A 184 -2.76 14.54 6.53
CA ILE A 184 -2.44 13.18 6.94
C ILE A 184 -1.06 13.16 7.62
N ASN A 185 -0.88 12.35 8.65
CA ASN A 185 0.38 12.19 9.35
C ASN A 185 0.52 10.77 9.94
N THR A 186 0.67 9.78 9.06
CA THR A 186 0.70 8.38 9.46
C THR A 186 1.93 8.09 10.31
N GLY A 187 1.73 7.60 11.53
CA GLY A 187 2.83 7.32 12.46
C GLY A 187 3.44 8.57 13.10
N ASN A 188 2.77 9.73 13.03
CA ASN A 188 3.23 10.99 13.60
C ASN A 188 4.64 11.41 13.13
N VAL A 189 4.96 11.09 11.88
CA VAL A 189 6.29 11.30 11.28
C VAL A 189 6.60 12.76 10.96
N MET A 190 5.57 13.61 10.78
CA MET A 190 5.74 15.04 10.54
C MET A 190 5.52 15.84 11.82
N ASN A 191 6.53 16.62 12.23
CA ASN A 191 6.41 17.63 13.27
C ASN A 191 6.21 19.01 12.62
N THR A 192 5.02 19.57 12.80
CA THR A 192 4.61 20.81 12.14
C THR A 192 5.19 22.08 12.78
N ALA A 193 5.62 22.00 14.04
CA ALA A 193 6.19 23.14 14.76
C ALA A 193 7.60 23.50 14.29
N ASN A 194 8.36 22.50 13.80
CA ASN A 194 9.72 22.68 13.28
C ASN A 194 9.86 22.28 11.80
N GLY A 195 8.77 21.86 11.15
CA GLY A 195 8.78 21.52 9.72
C GLY A 195 9.48 20.21 9.36
N ARG A 196 9.71 19.32 10.33
CA ARG A 196 10.55 18.13 10.14
C ARG A 196 9.74 16.86 9.98
N PHE A 197 9.96 16.17 8.87
CA PHE A 197 9.68 14.75 8.78
C PHE A 197 10.77 13.95 9.50
N THR A 198 10.43 12.86 10.20
CA THR A 198 11.35 11.89 10.81
C THR A 198 11.08 10.48 10.28
N ALA A 199 12.10 9.83 9.74
CA ALA A 199 11.97 8.47 9.21
C ALA A 199 11.73 7.47 10.35
N ALA A 200 10.54 6.87 10.41
CA ALA A 200 10.23 5.85 11.42
C ALA A 200 11.03 4.55 11.23
N THR A 201 11.40 4.22 9.99
CA THR A 201 12.20 3.04 9.63
C THR A 201 13.19 3.38 8.54
N SER A 202 14.24 2.58 8.38
CA SER A 202 15.17 2.77 7.26
C SER A 202 14.53 2.41 5.92
N GLY A 203 14.91 3.10 4.85
CA GLY A 203 14.51 2.79 3.48
C GLY A 203 14.48 4.01 2.56
N TYR A 204 13.90 3.82 1.37
CA TYR A 204 13.71 4.90 0.40
C TYR A 204 12.40 5.64 0.64
N TYR A 205 12.49 6.97 0.63
CA TYR A 205 11.37 7.89 0.79
C TYR A 205 11.31 8.84 -0.40
N MET A 206 10.09 9.20 -0.79
CA MET A 206 9.83 10.26 -1.77
C MET A 206 9.29 11.49 -1.04
N PHE A 207 9.82 12.65 -1.39
CA PHE A 207 9.41 13.93 -0.85
C PHE A 207 9.11 14.93 -1.96
N TYR A 208 8.11 15.77 -1.72
CA TYR A 208 7.83 16.94 -2.55
C TYR A 208 7.46 18.11 -1.64
N GLY A 209 8.03 19.28 -1.92
CA GLY A 209 7.69 20.53 -1.26
C GLY A 209 7.50 21.65 -2.26
N SER A 210 6.62 22.58 -1.94
CA SER A 210 6.42 23.81 -2.70
C SER A 210 6.24 25.00 -1.77
N THR A 211 6.61 26.18 -2.25
CA THR A 211 6.38 27.44 -1.56
C THR A 211 6.27 28.59 -2.55
N GLN A 212 5.66 29.68 -2.09
CA GLN A 212 5.78 30.98 -2.74
C GLN A 212 6.71 31.87 -1.92
N PHE A 213 7.75 32.40 -2.54
CA PHE A 213 8.51 33.55 -2.03
C PHE A 213 7.72 34.79 -2.42
N ASP A 214 7.39 35.65 -1.45
CA ASP A 214 6.54 36.81 -1.71
C ASP A 214 6.78 37.91 -0.67
N ASN A 215 7.48 38.96 -1.10
CA ASN A 215 7.78 40.15 -0.29
C ASN A 215 6.72 41.24 -0.41
N GLY A 216 5.59 41.01 -1.08
CA GLY A 216 4.55 42.02 -1.32
C GLY A 216 3.92 42.60 -0.06
N ALA A 217 4.02 41.91 1.09
CA ALA A 217 3.55 42.40 2.39
C ALA A 217 4.66 43.02 3.26
N LEU A 218 5.93 43.01 2.81
CA LEU A 218 7.02 43.72 3.49
C LEU A 218 7.03 45.19 3.10
N ALA A 219 7.40 46.06 4.04
CA ALA A 219 7.52 47.49 3.77
C ALA A 219 8.54 47.75 2.64
N GLY A 220 8.12 48.50 1.63
CA GLY A 220 8.93 48.78 0.44
C GLY A 220 9.01 47.65 -0.59
N ALA A 221 8.35 46.51 -0.34
CA ALA A 221 8.28 45.34 -1.23
C ALA A 221 9.63 45.02 -1.90
N PRO A 222 10.68 44.70 -1.11
CA PRO A 222 12.02 44.52 -1.65
C PRO A 222 12.06 43.38 -2.67
N ASN A 223 12.76 43.59 -3.78
CA ASN A 223 13.01 42.53 -4.74
C ASN A 223 13.92 41.47 -4.13
N PHE A 224 13.71 40.23 -4.51
CA PHE A 224 14.68 39.17 -4.31
C PHE A 224 15.85 39.36 -5.27
N ALA A 225 17.07 39.45 -4.74
CA ALA A 225 18.28 39.29 -5.56
C ALA A 225 18.43 37.83 -6.00
N TRP A 226 18.05 36.91 -5.12
CA TRP A 226 17.88 35.49 -5.40
C TRP A 226 17.02 34.83 -4.31
N ALA A 227 16.41 33.70 -4.64
CA ALA A 227 15.63 32.88 -3.72
C ALA A 227 15.89 31.39 -3.97
N ILE A 228 15.99 30.59 -2.90
CA ILE A 228 16.32 29.17 -2.98
C ILE A 228 15.40 28.38 -2.06
N LEU A 229 14.75 27.35 -2.60
CA LEU A 229 14.04 26.34 -1.84
C LEU A 229 14.88 25.05 -1.79
N TYR A 230 14.93 24.42 -0.63
CA TYR A 230 15.69 23.21 -0.37
C TYR A 230 14.82 22.09 0.19
N LEU A 231 15.21 20.85 -0.07
CA LEU A 231 15.02 19.76 0.89
C LEU A 231 16.36 19.48 1.57
N VAL A 232 16.36 19.50 2.89
CA VAL A 232 17.56 19.31 3.71
C VAL A 232 17.39 18.11 4.61
N LYS A 233 18.35 17.19 4.53
CA LYS A 233 18.47 16.06 5.43
C LYS A 233 19.19 16.48 6.71
N ASN A 234 18.64 16.08 7.84
CA ASN A 234 19.15 16.32 9.20
C ASN A 234 19.46 17.81 9.46
N PHE A 235 18.53 18.70 9.14
CA PHE A 235 18.72 20.16 9.16
C PHE A 235 19.38 20.70 10.45
N SER A 236 18.97 20.20 11.64
CA SER A 236 19.54 20.63 12.94
C SER A 236 20.88 20.03 13.31
N THR A 237 21.44 19.16 12.48
CA THR A 237 22.74 18.54 12.73
C THR A 237 23.81 19.19 11.87
N THR A 238 25.06 19.08 12.28
CA THR A 238 26.20 19.54 11.49
C THR A 238 27.15 18.37 11.26
N PRO A 239 27.48 18.03 10.00
CA PRO A 239 26.98 18.64 8.77
C PRO A 239 25.51 18.26 8.48
N ASN A 240 24.72 19.21 7.99
CA ASN A 240 23.46 18.90 7.31
C ASN A 240 23.73 18.62 5.83
N ASN A 241 22.79 17.98 5.13
CA ASN A 241 22.96 17.62 3.73
C ASN A 241 21.82 18.16 2.88
N ILE A 242 22.14 18.97 1.87
CA ILE A 242 21.16 19.41 0.87
C ILE A 242 20.88 18.22 -0.05
N LEU A 243 19.62 17.80 -0.13
CA LEU A 243 19.16 16.70 -0.99
C LEU A 243 18.84 17.20 -2.40
N VAL A 244 18.16 18.35 -2.48
CA VAL A 244 17.77 19.00 -3.72
C VAL A 244 17.55 20.48 -3.45
N GLN A 245 17.76 21.30 -4.48
CA GLN A 245 17.50 22.73 -4.44
C GLN A 245 16.77 23.20 -5.70
N SER A 246 16.02 24.30 -5.56
CA SER A 246 15.50 25.10 -6.67
C SER A 246 15.95 26.53 -6.49
N TYR A 247 16.80 27.02 -7.39
CA TYR A 247 17.38 28.36 -7.35
C TYR A 247 16.66 29.29 -8.33
N GLN A 248 16.30 30.49 -7.87
CA GLN A 248 15.66 31.54 -8.65
C GLN A 248 16.54 32.79 -8.63
N SER A 249 17.04 33.21 -9.80
CA SER A 249 17.85 34.41 -9.95
C SER A 249 16.96 35.63 -10.17
N SER A 250 17.13 36.68 -9.36
CA SER A 250 16.42 37.96 -9.49
C SER A 250 14.92 37.85 -9.80
N PRO A 251 14.12 37.06 -9.06
CA PRO A 251 12.74 36.75 -9.45
C PRO A 251 11.73 37.90 -9.23
N GLY A 252 12.18 39.12 -8.97
CA GLY A 252 11.32 40.24 -8.59
C GLY A 252 10.85 40.11 -7.14
N ILE A 253 9.60 40.50 -6.84
CA ILE A 253 9.05 40.47 -5.47
C ILE A 253 8.30 39.18 -5.13
N LEU A 254 8.01 38.33 -6.14
CA LEU A 254 7.16 37.15 -5.99
C LEU A 254 7.59 36.04 -6.95
N VAL A 255 7.77 34.82 -6.43
CA VAL A 255 7.99 33.61 -7.23
C VAL A 255 7.48 32.36 -6.52
N GLY A 256 6.76 31.51 -7.25
CA GLY A 256 6.42 30.16 -6.81
C GLY A 256 7.53 29.19 -7.20
N THR A 257 7.89 28.26 -6.32
CA THR A 257 8.87 27.22 -6.64
C THR A 257 8.61 25.92 -5.88
N ASN A 258 9.22 24.84 -6.33
CA ASN A 258 9.05 23.51 -5.77
C ASN A 258 10.36 22.71 -5.81
N VAL A 259 10.42 21.68 -4.99
CA VAL A 259 11.53 20.72 -4.87
C VAL A 259 10.97 19.32 -4.70
N SER A 260 11.65 18.32 -5.24
CA SER A 260 11.27 16.90 -5.10
C SER A 260 12.52 16.04 -5.11
N CYS A 261 12.55 14.99 -4.31
CA CYS A 261 13.60 13.99 -4.36
C CYS A 261 13.12 12.62 -3.87
N ILE A 262 13.84 11.58 -4.30
CA ILE A 262 13.83 10.28 -3.65
C ILE A 262 15.18 10.15 -2.92
N THR A 263 15.16 9.75 -1.66
CA THR A 263 16.39 9.59 -0.87
C THR A 263 16.29 8.42 0.09
N TYR A 264 17.44 7.82 0.40
CA TYR A 264 17.55 6.82 1.45
C TYR A 264 17.73 7.50 2.81
N LEU A 265 16.92 7.09 3.77
CA LEU A 265 17.01 7.53 5.17
C LEU A 265 17.19 6.32 6.06
N ASN A 266 18.07 6.44 7.05
CA ASN A 266 18.07 5.58 8.22
C ASN A 266 16.94 5.99 9.16
N ALA A 267 16.47 5.04 9.98
CA ALA A 267 15.52 5.35 11.05
C ALA A 267 16.05 6.49 11.94
N GLY A 268 15.18 7.47 12.23
CA GLY A 268 15.49 8.66 13.02
C GLY A 268 16.06 9.85 12.24
N GLU A 269 16.49 9.65 10.98
CA GLU A 269 16.93 10.78 10.15
C GLU A 269 15.75 11.66 9.71
N THR A 270 16.02 12.95 9.56
CA THR A 270 14.98 13.95 9.28
C THR A 270 15.12 14.54 7.89
N VAL A 271 13.99 14.99 7.33
CA VAL A 271 13.98 15.83 6.12
C VAL A 271 13.07 17.03 6.38
N SER A 272 13.56 18.21 6.05
CA SER A 272 12.83 19.47 6.19
C SER A 272 12.83 20.23 4.88
N MET A 273 11.75 20.96 4.62
CA MET A 273 11.78 22.03 3.64
C MET A 273 12.42 23.26 4.27
N ALA A 274 13.42 23.82 3.62
CA ALA A 274 14.12 25.02 4.08
C ALA A 274 14.26 26.01 2.93
N SER A 275 14.44 27.28 3.25
CA SER A 275 14.68 28.32 2.25
C SER A 275 15.83 29.22 2.65
N ALA A 276 16.40 29.88 1.65
CA ALA A 276 17.29 31.02 1.81
C ALA A 276 16.98 32.04 0.71
N ALA A 277 17.15 33.33 1.00
CA ALA A 277 17.02 34.37 0.00
C ALA A 277 17.90 35.58 0.33
N ALA A 278 18.31 36.33 -0.67
CA ALA A 278 18.80 37.70 -0.51
C ALA A 278 17.79 38.69 -1.08
N VAL A 279 17.67 39.84 -0.42
CA VAL A 279 16.74 40.91 -0.80
C VAL A 279 17.51 42.19 -1.09
N THR A 280 16.99 43.03 -1.98
CA THR A 280 17.63 44.29 -2.37
C THR A 280 17.65 45.34 -1.28
N SER A 281 16.75 45.23 -0.30
CA SER A 281 16.70 46.09 0.89
C SER A 281 15.97 45.36 2.03
N GLY A 282 16.29 45.73 3.27
CA GLY A 282 15.78 45.06 4.47
C GLY A 282 16.62 43.84 4.88
N THR A 283 16.17 43.15 5.93
CA THR A 283 16.89 42.02 6.56
C THR A 283 16.08 40.73 6.61
N THR A 284 14.88 40.73 6.02
CA THR A 284 13.97 39.58 6.01
C THR A 284 13.36 39.40 4.64
N TYR A 285 12.99 38.16 4.34
CA TYR A 285 12.08 37.83 3.25
C TYR A 285 10.88 37.04 3.77
N GLN A 286 9.86 36.87 2.94
CA GLN A 286 8.68 36.10 3.30
C GLN A 286 8.43 34.91 2.38
N VAL A 287 7.95 33.83 3.00
CA VAL A 287 7.37 32.68 2.30
C VAL A 287 5.92 32.45 2.73
N VAL A 288 5.11 31.93 1.82
CA VAL A 288 3.69 31.66 2.02
C VAL A 288 3.21 30.54 1.08
N VAL A 289 2.01 30.01 1.31
CA VAL A 289 1.42 28.90 0.54
C VAL A 289 2.38 27.70 0.47
N SER A 290 3.11 27.47 1.56
CA SER A 290 4.08 26.40 1.68
C SER A 290 3.37 25.07 1.94
N SER A 291 3.73 24.03 1.19
CA SER A 291 3.20 22.68 1.36
C SER A 291 4.32 21.65 1.26
N PHE A 292 4.25 20.59 2.06
CA PHE A 292 5.23 19.51 2.08
C PHE A 292 4.54 18.17 2.32
N TYR A 293 4.88 17.20 1.48
CA TYR A 293 4.35 15.84 1.58
C TYR A 293 5.42 14.81 1.23
N GLY A 294 5.21 13.58 1.70
CA GLY A 294 6.10 12.48 1.41
C GLY A 294 5.60 11.17 2.00
N TYR A 295 6.25 10.09 1.61
CA TYR A 295 5.96 8.73 2.08
C TYR A 295 7.14 7.80 1.79
N LYS A 296 7.16 6.66 2.47
CA LYS A 296 8.11 5.57 2.20
C LYS A 296 7.68 4.79 0.96
N ILE A 297 8.62 4.54 0.06
CA ILE A 297 8.38 3.84 -1.21
C ILE A 297 9.00 2.44 -1.27
N ALA A 298 10.10 2.21 -0.53
CA ALA A 298 10.77 0.91 -0.49
C ALA A 298 11.66 0.77 0.77
N ASN A 299 12.10 -0.46 1.06
CA ASN A 299 13.15 -0.75 2.05
C ASN A 299 14.54 -0.62 1.43
#